data_AF-A0A8T3NRG3-F1
#
_entry.id   AF-A0A8T3NRG3-F1
#
_cell.length_a   1.000
_cell.length_b   1.000
_cell.length_c   1.000
_cell.angle_alpha   90.00
_cell.angle_beta   90.00
_cell.angle_gamma   90.00
#
_symmetry.space_group_name_H-M   'P 1'
#
loop_
_entity.id
_entity.type
_entity.pdbx_description
1 polymer ?
#
loop_
_entity_poly.entity_id
_entity_poly.type
_entity_poly.pdbx_seq_one_letter_code
_entity_poly.pdbx_strand_id
1 'polypeptide(L)'
;MQAGLSPTEPTPRNTLVTVSVLVTAGNKPVDGAACSSAVAYRTATDRLPPGGFATGPDGIATFTIETRGASFNFPVPVTVTCSFNDTSASAETRFTPRER
;
A
#
# COMPACT_ATOMS: atom_id res chain seq x y z
N MET A 1 -4.91 -9.24 -12.39
CA MET A 1 -5.01 -9.06 -10.94
C MET A 1 -5.43 -7.64 -10.63
N GLN A 2 -6.16 -7.41 -9.55
CA GLN A 2 -6.63 -6.10 -9.12
C GLN A 2 -6.25 -5.92 -7.66
N ALA A 3 -5.75 -4.74 -7.28
CA ALA A 3 -5.50 -4.37 -5.90
C ALA A 3 -6.33 -3.16 -5.47
N GLY A 4 -7.10 -3.36 -4.41
CA GLY A 4 -7.85 -2.31 -3.71
C GLY A 4 -7.07 -1.89 -2.47
N LEU A 5 -7.08 -0.59 -2.17
CA LEU A 5 -6.25 0.03 -1.14
C LEU A 5 -7.14 0.91 -0.24
N SER A 6 -7.03 0.72 1.07
CA SER A 6 -7.71 1.48 2.14
C SER A 6 -6.61 2.05 3.06
N PRO A 7 -6.72 3.25 3.68
CA PRO A 7 -7.93 4.04 3.92
C PRO A 7 -8.08 5.31 3.05
N THR A 8 -9.34 5.69 2.84
CA THR A 8 -9.79 6.89 2.13
C THR A 8 -10.24 7.96 3.14
N GLU A 9 -9.35 8.93 3.45
CA GLU A 9 -9.56 10.16 4.27
C GLU A 9 -9.97 10.03 5.77
N PRO A 10 -9.61 11.03 6.62
CA PRO A 10 -8.31 11.67 6.83
C PRO A 10 -7.54 11.00 7.97
N THR A 11 -6.22 10.89 7.86
CA THR A 11 -5.37 10.35 8.93
C THR A 11 -4.84 11.47 9.83
N PRO A 12 -5.14 11.50 11.13
CA PRO A 12 -4.59 12.47 12.08
C PRO A 12 -3.06 12.42 12.12
N ARG A 13 -2.43 13.49 12.61
CA ARG A 13 -0.98 13.55 12.85
C ARG A 13 -0.49 12.36 13.69
N ASN A 14 0.67 11.80 13.33
CA ASN A 14 1.30 10.65 14.01
C ASN A 14 0.43 9.38 14.05
N THR A 15 -0.40 9.16 13.03
CA THR A 15 -1.23 7.95 12.92
C THR A 15 -0.56 6.93 12.02
N LEU A 16 -0.86 5.66 12.26
CA LEU A 16 -0.54 4.56 11.34
C LEU A 16 -1.62 4.47 10.26
N VAL A 17 -1.21 4.61 9.01
CA VAL A 17 -2.06 4.30 7.85
C VAL A 17 -1.88 2.83 7.54
N THR A 18 -2.91 2.02 7.77
CA THR A 18 -2.90 0.61 7.36
C THR A 18 -3.35 0.50 5.92
N VAL A 19 -2.43 0.11 5.04
CA VAL A 19 -2.69 -0.15 3.64
C VAL A 19 -3.01 -1.62 3.46
N SER A 20 -4.23 -1.93 3.04
CA SER A 20 -4.62 -3.29 2.63
C SER A 20 -4.50 -3.46 1.12
N VAL A 21 -4.07 -4.63 0.66
CA VAL A 21 -3.88 -4.98 -0.74
C VAL A 21 -4.58 -6.31 -0.97
N LEU A 22 -5.63 -6.32 -1.77
CA LEU A 22 -6.23 -7.57 -2.25
C LEU A 22 -5.57 -7.98 -3.56
N VAL A 23 -5.26 -9.26 -3.78
CA VAL A 23 -4.74 -9.77 -5.05
C VAL A 23 -5.63 -10.93 -5.51
N THR A 24 -6.16 -10.82 -6.73
CA THR A 24 -7.02 -11.85 -7.33
C THR A 24 -6.55 -12.28 -8.72
N ALA A 25 -6.68 -13.55 -9.06
CA ALA A 25 -6.47 -14.11 -10.39
C ALA A 25 -7.72 -14.90 -10.81
N GLY A 26 -8.37 -14.49 -11.91
CA GLY A 26 -9.62 -15.11 -12.35
C GLY A 26 -10.72 -15.08 -11.28
N ASN A 27 -10.86 -13.95 -10.56
CA ASN A 27 -11.77 -13.75 -9.43
C ASN A 27 -11.54 -14.64 -8.19
N LYS A 28 -10.42 -15.36 -8.12
CA LYS A 28 -10.00 -16.11 -6.92
C LYS A 28 -8.88 -15.36 -6.19
N PRO A 29 -8.85 -15.34 -4.85
CA PRO A 29 -7.73 -14.78 -4.10
C PRO A 29 -6.43 -15.54 -4.41
N VAL A 30 -5.32 -14.80 -4.43
CA VAL A 30 -3.98 -15.36 -4.67
C VAL A 30 -3.22 -15.39 -3.35
N ASP A 31 -2.95 -16.58 -2.83
CA ASP A 31 -2.11 -16.78 -1.65
C ASP A 31 -0.62 -16.75 -2.02
N GLY A 32 0.20 -16.08 -1.21
CA GLY A 32 1.65 -16.02 -1.41
C GLY A 32 2.14 -15.12 -2.55
N ALA A 33 1.33 -14.18 -3.05
CA ALA A 33 1.80 -13.19 -4.01
C ALA A 33 2.81 -12.25 -3.36
N ALA A 34 3.99 -12.10 -3.96
CA ALA A 34 5.04 -11.22 -3.44
C ALA A 34 4.76 -9.77 -3.85
N CYS A 35 4.54 -8.91 -2.86
CA CYS A 35 4.20 -7.51 -3.02
C CYS A 35 5.32 -6.58 -2.53
N SER A 36 5.44 -5.43 -3.20
CA SER A 36 6.31 -4.33 -2.80
C SER A 36 5.54 -3.02 -2.96
N SER A 37 5.86 -2.02 -2.13
CA SER A 37 5.26 -0.69 -2.27
C SER A 37 6.33 0.39 -2.48
N ALA A 38 5.90 1.48 -3.10
CA ALA A 38 6.61 2.74 -3.17
C ALA A 38 5.68 3.84 -2.63
N VAL A 39 6.10 4.47 -1.53
CA VAL A 39 5.39 5.55 -0.85
C VAL A 39 6.10 6.85 -1.18
N ALA A 40 5.49 7.69 -2.01
CA ALA A 40 6.09 8.93 -2.50
C ALA A 40 5.74 10.10 -1.56
N TYR A 41 6.62 10.39 -0.61
CA TYR A 41 6.57 11.63 0.16
C TYR A 41 7.07 12.81 -0.68
N ARG A 42 6.81 14.04 -0.21
CA ARG A 42 7.21 15.27 -0.92
C ARG A 42 8.71 15.35 -1.24
N THR A 43 9.56 14.80 -0.38
CA THR A 43 11.02 14.93 -0.46
C THR A 43 11.76 13.60 -0.59
N ALA A 44 11.05 12.46 -0.53
CA ALA A 44 11.63 11.13 -0.51
C ALA A 44 10.61 10.08 -0.98
N THR A 45 11.10 8.97 -1.51
CA THR A 45 10.27 7.80 -1.81
C THR A 45 10.77 6.62 -1.00
N ASP A 46 9.91 6.07 -0.16
CA ASP A 46 10.24 4.91 0.68
C ASP A 46 9.62 3.63 0.13
N ARG A 47 10.26 2.50 0.43
CA ARG A 47 9.72 1.16 0.16
C ARG A 47 9.27 0.53 1.46
N LEU A 48 7.96 0.30 1.58
CA LEU A 48 7.35 -0.21 2.80
C LEU A 48 6.53 -1.49 2.56
N PRO A 49 6.58 -2.47 3.47
CA PRO A 49 7.63 -2.67 4.45
C PRO A 49 8.98 -3.00 3.76
N PRO A 50 10.13 -2.80 4.42
CA PRO A 50 11.43 -3.16 3.87
C PRO A 50 11.48 -4.65 3.52
N GLY A 51 11.90 -4.98 2.30
CA GLY A 51 11.95 -6.37 1.81
C GLY A 51 10.64 -6.87 1.18
N GLY A 52 9.57 -6.07 1.20
CA GLY A 52 8.27 -6.46 0.66
C GLY A 52 7.43 -7.26 1.64
N PHE A 53 6.28 -7.72 1.17
CA PHE A 53 5.23 -8.37 1.95
C PHE A 53 4.50 -9.38 1.06
N ALA A 54 3.80 -10.34 1.65
CA ALA A 54 3.07 -11.36 0.88
C ALA A 54 1.59 -11.38 1.23
N THR A 55 0.74 -11.77 0.28
CA THR A 55 -0.68 -12.04 0.53
C THR A 55 -0.86 -13.32 1.34
N GLY A 56 -1.85 -13.34 2.22
CA GLY A 56 -2.30 -14.54 2.91
C GLY A 56 -3.34 -15.35 2.13
N PRO A 57 -3.95 -16.37 2.76
CA PRO A 57 -4.89 -17.29 2.12
C PRO A 57 -6.17 -16.64 1.56
N ASP A 58 -6.54 -15.48 2.09
CA ASP A 58 -7.65 -14.63 1.62
C ASP A 58 -7.25 -13.72 0.44
N GLY A 59 -6.01 -13.81 -0.02
CA GLY A 59 -5.44 -12.94 -1.06
C GLY A 59 -5.17 -11.53 -0.56
N ILE A 60 -5.19 -11.29 0.75
CA ILE A 60 -4.98 -9.97 1.34
C ILE A 60 -3.58 -9.88 1.93
N ALA A 61 -2.90 -8.77 1.65
CA ALA A 61 -1.67 -8.37 2.31
C ALA A 61 -1.88 -7.00 2.95
N THR A 62 -1.25 -6.73 4.10
CA THR A 62 -1.34 -5.42 4.75
C THR A 62 0.04 -4.91 5.13
N PHE A 63 0.21 -3.60 5.12
CA PHE A 63 1.37 -2.93 5.70
C PHE A 63 0.98 -1.58 6.28
N THR A 64 1.78 -1.06 7.19
CA THR A 64 1.52 0.21 7.87
C THR A 64 2.50 1.28 7.44
N ILE A 65 2.00 2.50 7.28
CA ILE A 65 2.80 3.69 7.00
C ILE A 65 2.68 4.65 8.19
N GLU A 66 3.80 5.06 8.76
CA GLU A 66 3.83 6.12 9.77
C GLU A 66 3.75 7.51 9.11
N THR A 67 2.75 8.31 9.47
CA THR A 67 2.57 9.66 8.89
C THR A 67 3.48 10.72 9.51
N ARG A 68 4.25 10.39 10.55
CA ARG A 68 5.11 11.33 11.30
C ARG A 68 6.14 12.03 10.41
N GLY A 69 6.65 11.36 9.38
CA GLY A 69 7.63 11.90 8.43
C GLY A 69 7.03 12.56 7.18
N ALA A 70 5.70 12.50 7.00
CA ALA A 70 5.05 13.01 5.79
C ALA A 70 4.84 14.52 5.85
N SER A 71 4.96 15.20 4.69
CA SER A 71 4.58 16.61 4.57
C SER A 71 3.06 16.76 4.67
N PHE A 72 2.58 17.55 5.63
CA PHE A 72 1.15 17.78 5.81
C PHE A 72 0.52 18.54 4.65
N ASN A 73 -0.75 18.26 4.38
CA ASN A 73 -1.56 18.83 3.29
C ASN A 73 -1.03 18.53 1.88
N PHE A 74 -0.05 17.62 1.75
CA PHE A 74 0.40 17.10 0.46
C PHE A 74 -0.09 15.66 0.29
N PRO A 75 -0.63 15.29 -0.89
CA PRO A 75 -0.97 13.91 -1.17
C PRO A 75 0.31 13.06 -1.16
N VAL A 76 0.22 11.89 -0.56
CA VAL A 76 1.26 10.85 -0.53
C VAL A 76 0.77 9.69 -1.38
N PRO A 77 1.20 9.59 -2.64
CA PRO A 77 0.92 8.42 -3.48
C PRO A 77 1.57 7.16 -2.90
N VAL A 78 0.85 6.07 -3.00
CA VAL A 78 1.29 4.72 -2.62
C VAL A 78 1.03 3.81 -3.79
N THR A 79 2.10 3.41 -4.46
CA THR A 79 2.04 2.41 -5.54
C THR A 79 2.41 1.06 -4.95
N VAL A 80 1.62 0.03 -5.23
CA VAL A 80 1.91 -1.36 -4.85
C VAL A 80 2.05 -2.18 -6.12
N THR A 81 3.09 -3.00 -6.18
CA THR A 81 3.30 -3.99 -7.25
C THR A 81 3.39 -5.37 -6.62
N CYS A 82 2.53 -6.28 -7.07
CA CYS A 82 2.50 -7.67 -6.63
C CYS A 82 2.78 -8.61 -7.81
N SER A 83 3.50 -9.69 -7.55
CA SER A 83 3.91 -10.69 -8.52
C SER A 83 3.59 -12.11 -8.03
N PHE A 84 3.05 -12.95 -8.94
CA PHE A 84 2.77 -14.36 -8.70
C PHE A 84 2.83 -15.13 -10.03
N ASN A 85 3.54 -16.28 -10.06
CA ASN A 85 3.74 -17.12 -11.26
C ASN A 85 4.07 -16.31 -12.52
N ASP A 86 5.16 -15.53 -12.47
CA ASP A 86 5.67 -14.68 -13.57
C ASP A 86 4.71 -13.60 -14.08
N THR A 87 3.56 -13.41 -13.42
CA THR A 87 2.62 -12.33 -13.72
C THR A 87 2.74 -11.26 -12.66
N SER A 88 2.78 -9.99 -13.07
CA SER A 88 2.77 -8.83 -12.17
C SER A 88 1.51 -7.98 -12.35
N ALA A 89 1.06 -7.35 -11.28
CA ALA A 89 0.07 -6.28 -11.34
C ALA A 89 0.40 -5.17 -10.37
N SER A 90 -0.02 -3.96 -10.72
CA SER A 90 0.15 -2.78 -9.89
C SER A 90 -1.19 -2.13 -9.57
N ALA A 91 -1.27 -1.53 -8.39
CA ALA A 91 -2.35 -0.64 -8.00
C ALA A 91 -1.78 0.58 -7.31
N GLU A 92 -2.55 1.66 -7.31
CA GLU A 92 -2.17 2.92 -6.70
C GLU A 92 -3.29 3.42 -5.79
N THR A 93 -2.89 3.96 -4.64
CA THR A 93 -3.75 4.77 -3.77
C THR A 93 -3.01 6.03 -3.36
N ARG A 94 -3.69 6.88 -2.63
CA ARG A 94 -3.08 8.04 -1.99
C ARG A 94 -3.78 8.32 -0.68
N PHE A 95 -3.02 8.87 0.27
CA PHE A 95 -3.59 9.49 1.46
C PHE A 95 -3.01 10.90 1.60
N THR A 96 -3.72 11.78 2.30
CA THR A 96 -3.26 13.14 2.56
C THR A 96 -3.21 13.34 4.08
N PRO A 97 -2.01 13.40 4.70
CA PRO A 97 -1.88 13.75 6.10
C PRO A 97 -2.40 15.17 6.35
N ARG A 98 -3.22 15.38 7.37
CA ARG A 98 -3.70 16.72 7.77
C ARG A 98 -3.10 17.13 9.11
N GLU A 99 -2.82 18.43 9.30
CA GLU A 99 -2.22 18.95 10.54
C GLU A 99 -3.18 18.84 11.74
N ARG A 100 -4.49 18.97 11.48
CA ARG A 100 -5.62 18.77 12.40
C ARG A 100 -6.92 18.85 11.61
#